data_AF-A6DU00-F1
#
_entry.id   AF-A6DU00-F1
#
_cell.length_a   1.000
_cell.length_b   1.000
_cell.length_c   1.000
_cell.angle_alpha   90.00
_cell.angle_beta   90.00
_cell.angle_gamma   90.00
#
_symmetry.space_group_name_H-M   'P 1'
#
loop_
_entity.id
_entity.type
_entity.pdbx_description
1 polymer ?
#
loop_
_entity_poly.entity_id
_entity_poly.type
_entity_poly.pdbx_seq_one_letter_code
_entity_poly.pdbx_strand_id
1 'polypeptide(L)'
;MRGVGVLCLQLLGEPDCKEAKRVGDYAAKHDIQHLAWRDNGEMALYFWYYTTQVLFQRGGSGWNTWNKKFQKILIENQHPDGYWLSPTPLELNHCGNQLIDNQVYSTTKCALMLTVYYRYLPSSVIKKSAGKKPSVKQKAAEAGEEIVDIF
;
A
#
# COMPACT_ATOMS: atom_id res chain seq x y z
N MET A 1 7.36 4.88 -10.41
CA MET A 1 7.38 6.28 -9.91
C MET A 1 6.00 6.89 -9.62
N ARG A 2 4.89 6.48 -10.28
CA ARG A 2 3.58 7.16 -10.11
C ARG A 2 2.95 7.00 -8.72
N GLY A 3 3.15 5.85 -8.06
CA GLY A 3 2.57 5.57 -6.74
C GLY A 3 3.03 6.54 -5.64
N VAL A 4 4.28 7.02 -5.69
CA VAL A 4 4.81 7.97 -4.69
C VAL A 4 4.04 9.28 -4.71
N GLY A 5 3.80 9.85 -5.90
CA GLY A 5 3.09 11.12 -6.04
C GLY A 5 1.64 11.04 -5.54
N VAL A 6 0.93 9.95 -5.87
CA VAL A 6 -0.43 9.72 -5.38
C VAL A 6 -0.43 9.56 -3.86
N LEU A 7 0.51 8.77 -3.32
CA LEU A 7 0.64 8.57 -1.89
C LEU A 7 0.88 9.90 -1.16
N CYS A 8 1.74 10.77 -1.68
CA CYS A 8 1.95 12.09 -1.11
C CYS A 8 0.66 12.91 -1.06
N LEU A 9 -0.14 12.93 -2.13
CA LEU A 9 -1.42 13.64 -2.16
C LEU A 9 -2.42 13.06 -1.15
N GLN A 10 -2.52 11.73 -1.06
CA GLN A 10 -3.35 11.05 -0.06
C GLN A 10 -2.94 11.41 1.37
N LEU A 11 -1.63 11.41 1.65
CA LEU A 11 -1.07 11.75 2.97
C LEU A 11 -1.22 13.24 3.32
N LEU A 12 -1.20 14.13 2.32
CA LEU A 12 -1.42 15.57 2.50
C LEU A 12 -2.91 15.94 2.64
N GLY A 13 -3.82 14.96 2.68
CA GLY A 13 -5.25 15.20 2.85
C GLY A 13 -6.00 15.56 1.57
N GLU A 14 -5.39 15.33 0.40
CA GLU A 14 -5.98 15.55 -0.92
C GLU A 14 -6.15 14.23 -1.70
N PRO A 15 -6.76 13.17 -1.13
CA PRO A 15 -6.94 11.89 -1.85
C PRO A 15 -7.93 12.01 -3.01
N ASP A 16 -8.80 13.02 -2.97
CA ASP A 16 -9.88 13.22 -3.92
C ASP A 16 -9.55 14.13 -5.11
N CYS A 17 -8.33 14.69 -5.16
CA CYS A 17 -7.93 15.52 -6.27
C CYS A 17 -7.91 14.74 -7.59
N LYS A 18 -8.04 15.46 -8.70
CA LYS A 18 -8.17 14.88 -10.05
C LYS A 18 -6.99 13.96 -10.38
N GLU A 19 -5.80 14.37 -9.97
CA GLU A 19 -4.53 13.70 -10.20
C GLU A 19 -4.46 12.37 -9.42
N ALA A 20 -4.77 12.41 -8.12
CA ALA A 20 -4.77 11.23 -7.26
C ALA A 20 -5.81 10.19 -7.72
N LYS A 21 -7.03 10.63 -8.06
CA LYS A 21 -8.07 9.74 -8.59
C LYS A 21 -7.65 9.10 -9.91
N ARG A 22 -7.24 9.91 -10.89
CA ARG A 22 -6.87 9.43 -12.21
C ARG A 22 -5.75 8.39 -12.15
N VAL A 23 -4.70 8.67 -11.38
CA VAL A 23 -3.55 7.77 -11.29
C VAL A 23 -3.86 6.56 -10.39
N GLY A 24 -4.65 6.74 -9.32
CA GLY A 24 -5.11 5.63 -8.48
C GLY A 24 -6.02 4.65 -9.23
N ASP A 25 -6.91 5.15 -10.08
CA ASP A 25 -7.74 4.31 -10.96
C ASP A 25 -6.91 3.58 -12.01
N TYR A 26 -5.91 4.27 -12.58
CA TYR A 26 -4.97 3.66 -13.50
C TYR A 26 -4.21 2.52 -12.81
N ALA A 27 -3.70 2.75 -11.60
CA ALA A 27 -2.97 1.74 -10.84
C ALA A 27 -3.86 0.53 -10.52
N ALA A 28 -5.10 0.76 -10.08
CA ALA A 28 -6.04 -0.31 -9.77
C ALA A 28 -6.36 -1.21 -10.98
N LYS A 29 -6.35 -0.65 -12.20
CA LYS A 29 -6.70 -1.37 -13.44
C LYS A 29 -5.49 -2.00 -14.12
N HIS A 30 -4.37 -1.28 -14.18
CA HIS A 30 -3.24 -1.64 -15.02
C HIS A 30 -2.05 -2.15 -14.23
N ASP A 31 -1.77 -1.65 -13.03
CA ASP A 31 -0.55 -2.01 -12.31
C ASP A 31 -0.55 -3.49 -11.86
N ILE A 32 -1.74 -4.08 -11.70
CA ILE A 32 -1.90 -5.50 -11.34
C ILE A 32 -1.20 -6.45 -12.33
N GLN A 33 -1.06 -6.06 -13.61
CA GLN A 33 -0.39 -6.86 -14.64
C GLN A 33 1.13 -6.91 -14.43
N HIS A 34 1.69 -5.91 -13.75
CA HIS A 34 3.11 -5.79 -13.44
C HIS A 34 3.47 -6.43 -12.09
N LEU A 35 2.46 -6.87 -11.33
CA LEU A 35 2.66 -7.63 -10.10
C LEU A 35 2.91 -9.11 -10.45
N ALA A 36 4.16 -9.44 -10.79
CA ALA A 36 4.62 -10.78 -11.10
C ALA A 36 6.08 -10.95 -10.65
N TRP A 37 6.41 -12.07 -10.02
CA TRP A 37 7.78 -12.37 -9.56
C TRP A 37 8.70 -12.77 -10.70
N ARG A 38 9.05 -11.80 -11.55
CA ARG A 38 9.92 -11.97 -12.71
C ARG A 38 10.65 -10.68 -13.00
N ASP A 39 11.75 -10.79 -13.74
CA ASP A 39 12.42 -9.61 -14.26
C ASP A 39 11.52 -8.89 -15.28
N ASN A 40 11.34 -7.60 -15.07
CA ASN A 40 10.62 -6.68 -15.94
C ASN A 40 11.44 -5.44 -16.30
N GLY A 41 12.73 -5.41 -15.94
CA GLY A 41 13.61 -4.26 -16.15
C GLY A 41 13.32 -3.05 -15.28
N GLU A 42 12.48 -3.18 -14.25
CA GLU A 42 12.12 -2.08 -13.33
C GLU A 42 12.52 -2.41 -11.87
N MET A 43 12.38 -1.45 -10.96
CA MET A 43 12.52 -1.70 -9.53
C MET A 43 11.21 -2.28 -8.99
N ALA A 44 11.05 -3.60 -9.07
CA ALA A 44 9.78 -4.28 -8.82
C ALA A 44 9.27 -4.08 -7.39
N LEU A 45 10.09 -4.37 -6.36
CA LEU A 45 9.66 -4.25 -4.97
C LEU A 45 9.40 -2.80 -4.57
N TYR A 46 10.23 -1.87 -5.04
CA TYR A 46 9.99 -0.44 -4.88
C TYR A 46 8.62 -0.05 -5.43
N PHE A 47 8.33 -0.42 -6.68
CA PHE A 47 7.06 -0.12 -7.33
C PHE A 47 5.88 -0.75 -6.59
N TRP A 48 5.93 -2.05 -6.28
CA TRP A 48 4.86 -2.75 -5.59
C TRP A 48 4.59 -2.20 -4.21
N TYR A 49 5.64 -1.81 -3.47
CA TYR A 49 5.49 -1.19 -2.16
C TYR A 49 4.63 0.07 -2.22
N TYR A 50 4.95 1.01 -3.12
CA TYR A 50 4.18 2.25 -3.24
C TYR A 50 2.77 2.02 -3.80
N THR A 51 2.62 1.14 -4.79
CA THR A 51 1.29 0.82 -5.32
C THR A 51 0.41 0.15 -4.26
N THR A 52 0.98 -0.70 -3.41
CA THR A 52 0.27 -1.31 -2.27
C THR A 52 -0.27 -0.24 -1.33
N GLN A 53 0.56 0.76 -0.96
CA GLN A 53 0.13 1.85 -0.07
C GLN A 53 -0.99 2.70 -0.69
N VAL A 54 -0.87 3.03 -1.98
CA VAL A 54 -1.89 3.81 -2.69
C VAL A 54 -3.22 3.07 -2.75
N LEU A 55 -3.20 1.80 -3.15
CA LEU A 55 -4.40 0.99 -3.28
C LEU A 55 -5.01 0.68 -1.91
N PHE A 56 -4.19 0.43 -0.90
CA PHE A 56 -4.66 0.23 0.47
C PHE A 56 -5.43 1.46 0.98
N GLN A 57 -4.85 2.65 0.87
CA GLN A 57 -5.54 3.89 1.31
C GLN A 57 -6.79 4.20 0.49
N ARG A 58 -6.85 3.76 -0.77
CA ARG A 58 -8.02 3.97 -1.63
C ARG A 58 -9.13 2.95 -1.38
N GLY A 59 -8.79 1.76 -0.88
CA GLY A 59 -9.73 0.66 -0.69
C GLY A 59 -10.41 0.17 -1.97
N GLY A 60 -11.57 -0.45 -1.80
CA GLY A 60 -12.43 -0.91 -2.90
C GLY A 60 -11.94 -2.16 -3.64
N SER A 61 -12.52 -2.42 -4.82
CA SER A 61 -12.26 -3.63 -5.60
C SER A 61 -10.82 -3.76 -6.12
N GLY A 62 -10.20 -2.62 -6.44
CA GLY A 62 -8.79 -2.57 -6.84
C GLY A 62 -7.86 -3.04 -5.73
N TRP A 63 -8.09 -2.58 -4.50
CA TRP A 63 -7.39 -3.07 -3.32
C TRP A 63 -7.61 -4.57 -3.12
N ASN A 64 -8.86 -5.03 -3.13
CA ASN A 64 -9.17 -6.45 -2.88
C ASN A 64 -8.45 -7.38 -3.88
N THR A 65 -8.36 -6.98 -5.14
CA THR A 65 -7.67 -7.74 -6.19
C THR A 65 -6.16 -7.72 -6.00
N TRP A 66 -5.59 -6.53 -5.81
CA TRP A 66 -4.16 -6.36 -5.52
C TRP A 66 -3.74 -7.16 -4.31
N ASN A 67 -4.53 -7.06 -3.24
CA ASN A 67 -4.25 -7.64 -1.95
C ASN A 67 -4.07 -9.16 -1.99
N LYS A 68 -5.05 -9.84 -2.61
CA LYS A 68 -5.00 -11.30 -2.78
C LYS A 68 -3.76 -11.72 -3.57
N LYS A 69 -3.40 -10.94 -4.59
CA LYS A 69 -2.32 -11.29 -5.50
C LYS A 69 -0.94 -11.07 -4.88
N PHE A 70 -0.69 -9.91 -4.24
CA PHE A 70 0.65 -9.62 -3.72
C PHE A 70 1.00 -10.55 -2.56
N GLN A 71 0.06 -10.81 -1.64
CA GLN A 71 0.33 -11.69 -0.49
C GLN A 71 0.77 -13.07 -0.95
N LYS A 72 0.02 -13.67 -1.90
CA LYS A 72 0.36 -14.96 -2.51
C LYS A 72 1.77 -14.94 -3.10
N ILE A 73 2.06 -13.93 -3.94
CA ILE A 73 3.37 -13.80 -4.59
C ILE A 73 4.50 -13.68 -3.56
N LEU A 74 4.34 -12.87 -2.51
CA LEU A 74 5.38 -12.72 -1.49
C LEU A 74 5.60 -14.02 -0.73
N ILE A 75 4.53 -14.70 -0.29
CA ILE A 75 4.64 -15.96 0.46
C ILE A 75 5.32 -17.05 -0.36
N GLU A 76 4.94 -17.19 -1.64
CA GLU A 76 5.51 -18.21 -2.53
C GLU A 76 7.00 -17.99 -2.85
N ASN A 77 7.50 -16.76 -2.70
CA ASN A 77 8.88 -16.39 -3.04
C ASN A 77 9.72 -16.01 -1.83
N GLN A 78 9.26 -16.30 -0.61
CA GLN A 78 10.06 -16.14 0.60
C GLN A 78 11.15 -17.21 0.63
N HIS A 79 12.39 -16.81 0.92
CA HIS A 79 13.47 -17.76 1.17
C HIS A 79 13.18 -18.56 2.46
N PRO A 80 13.58 -19.84 2.57
CA PRO A 80 13.39 -20.63 3.79
C PRO A 80 13.92 -19.99 5.07
N ASP A 81 15.01 -19.23 4.99
CA ASP A 81 15.58 -18.46 6.11
C ASP A 81 14.80 -17.18 6.46
N GLY A 82 13.71 -16.89 5.74
CA GLY A 82 12.77 -15.82 6.06
C GLY A 82 12.97 -14.49 5.31
N TYR A 83 14.03 -14.34 4.51
CA TYR A 83 14.31 -13.14 3.72
C TYR A 83 13.70 -13.21 2.31
N TRP A 84 13.71 -12.08 1.59
CA TRP A 84 13.41 -12.01 0.16
C TRP A 84 14.58 -11.42 -0.62
N LEU A 85 14.63 -11.73 -1.92
CA LEU A 85 15.48 -11.04 -2.89
C LEU A 85 14.61 -10.54 -4.03
N SER A 86 14.78 -9.29 -4.44
CA SER A 86 14.03 -8.73 -5.56
C SER A 86 14.17 -9.61 -6.82
N PRO A 87 13.09 -9.83 -7.59
CA PRO A 87 13.16 -10.56 -8.85
C PRO A 87 13.88 -9.79 -9.96
N THR A 88 14.22 -8.51 -9.74
CA THR A 88 14.81 -7.66 -10.79
C THR A 88 16.29 -7.36 -10.49
N PRO A 89 17.21 -7.68 -11.43
CA PRO A 89 18.64 -7.37 -11.27
C PRO A 89 18.92 -5.88 -11.11
N LEU A 90 18.07 -5.02 -11.67
CA LEU A 90 18.19 -3.56 -11.52
C LEU A 90 18.09 -3.13 -10.05
N GLU A 91 17.21 -3.77 -9.27
CA GLU A 91 17.02 -3.46 -7.86
C GLU A 91 18.07 -4.12 -6.98
N LEU A 92 18.55 -5.31 -7.35
CA LEU A 92 19.65 -6.00 -6.66
C LEU A 92 21.02 -5.36 -6.90
N ASN A 93 21.27 -4.79 -8.08
CA ASN A 93 22.57 -4.19 -8.41
C ASN A 93 22.57 -2.66 -8.28
N HIS A 94 21.59 -2.10 -7.56
CA HIS A 94 21.51 -0.66 -7.37
C HIS A 94 22.71 -0.18 -6.54
N CYS A 95 23.41 0.86 -7.01
CA CYS A 95 24.48 1.55 -6.28
C CYS A 95 25.63 0.68 -5.72
N GLY A 96 25.88 -0.51 -6.29
CA GLY A 96 26.97 -1.39 -5.82
C GLY A 96 26.67 -2.10 -4.49
N ASN A 97 25.39 -2.31 -4.18
CA ASN A 97 24.93 -3.05 -3.00
C ASN A 97 25.60 -4.43 -2.85
N GLN A 98 25.91 -4.81 -1.62
CA GLN A 98 26.30 -6.16 -1.29
C GLN A 98 25.06 -7.06 -1.14
N LEU A 99 25.26 -8.38 -1.06
CA LEU A 99 24.17 -9.34 -0.87
C LEU A 99 23.31 -9.02 0.36
N ILE A 100 23.96 -8.67 1.48
CA ILE A 100 23.25 -8.35 2.73
C ILE A 100 22.36 -7.10 2.59
N ASP A 101 22.83 -6.08 1.87
CA ASP A 101 22.06 -4.86 1.62
C ASP A 101 20.79 -5.19 0.83
N ASN A 102 20.90 -6.08 -0.16
CA ASN A 102 19.78 -6.53 -0.98
C ASN A 102 18.78 -7.38 -0.19
N GLN A 103 19.27 -8.26 0.69
CA GLN A 103 18.42 -9.05 1.57
C GLN A 103 17.64 -8.12 2.52
N VAL A 104 18.30 -7.17 3.16
CA VAL A 104 17.67 -6.21 4.07
C VAL A 104 16.66 -5.34 3.33
N TYR A 105 17.05 -4.75 2.20
CA TYR A 105 16.19 -3.87 1.41
C TYR A 105 14.94 -4.60 0.91
N SER A 106 15.12 -5.76 0.27
CA SER A 106 14.01 -6.55 -0.29
C SER A 106 13.07 -7.04 0.80
N THR A 107 13.62 -7.59 1.88
CA THR A 107 12.84 -8.06 3.04
C THR A 107 12.06 -6.93 3.67
N THR A 108 12.66 -5.75 3.81
CA THR A 108 11.98 -4.57 4.35
C THR A 108 10.78 -4.19 3.49
N LYS A 109 10.92 -4.13 2.16
CA LYS A 109 9.80 -3.81 1.26
C LYS A 109 8.68 -4.84 1.34
N CYS A 110 9.00 -6.14 1.31
CA CYS A 110 8.03 -7.22 1.44
C CYS A 110 7.30 -7.17 2.79
N ALA A 111 8.05 -7.03 3.89
CA ALA A 111 7.50 -6.95 5.24
C ALA A 111 6.58 -5.72 5.41
N LEU A 112 6.97 -4.56 4.87
CA LEU A 112 6.12 -3.37 4.91
C LEU A 112 4.82 -3.58 4.12
N MET A 113 4.86 -4.23 2.96
CA MET A 113 3.65 -4.57 2.20
C MET A 113 2.72 -5.50 3.00
N LEU A 114 3.27 -6.54 3.63
CA LEU A 114 2.49 -7.49 4.44
C LEU A 114 1.90 -6.83 5.70
N THR A 115 2.63 -5.89 6.30
CA THR A 115 2.20 -5.19 7.52
C THR A 115 1.37 -3.94 7.25
N VAL A 116 0.97 -3.68 6.00
CA VAL A 116 0.23 -2.46 5.63
C VAL A 116 -1.03 -2.23 6.48
N TYR A 117 -1.69 -3.30 6.93
CA TYR A 117 -2.88 -3.27 7.78
C TYR A 117 -2.68 -2.72 9.18
N TYR A 118 -1.47 -2.86 9.72
CA TYR A 118 -1.16 -2.49 11.10
C TYR A 118 -0.60 -1.09 11.22
N ARG A 119 -0.33 -0.44 10.07
CA ARG A 119 0.32 0.87 9.98
C ARG A 119 -0.75 1.93 9.75
N TYR A 120 -1.49 2.25 10.81
CA TYR A 120 -2.49 3.31 10.81
C TYR A 120 -1.82 4.65 10.48
N LEU A 121 -2.18 5.23 9.34
CA LEU A 121 -1.70 6.54 8.93
C LEU A 121 -2.67 7.61 9.42
N PRO A 122 -2.20 8.82 9.79
CA PRO A 122 -3.08 9.89 10.26
C PRO A 122 -4.29 10.18 9.34
N SER A 123 -4.15 9.96 8.03
CA SER A 123 -5.23 10.10 7.05
C SER A 123 -6.39 9.10 7.24
N SER A 124 -6.16 7.94 7.85
CA SER A 124 -7.21 6.95 8.15
C SER A 124 -8.17 7.39 9.26
N VAL A 125 -7.85 8.46 9.98
CA VAL A 125 -8.66 9.01 11.09
C VAL A 125 -9.43 10.28 10.67
N ILE A 126 -9.09 10.90 9.53
CA ILE A 126 -9.70 12.15 9.09
C ILE A 126 -10.88 11.84 8.15
N LYS A 127 -11.95 11.23 8.69
CA LYS A 127 -13.28 11.44 8.10
C LYS A 127 -13.63 12.90 8.40
N LYS A 128 -13.54 13.80 7.41
CA LYS A 128 -14.19 15.11 7.49
C LYS A 128 -15.67 14.83 7.72
N SER A 129 -16.14 14.99 8.95
CA SER A 129 -17.56 14.91 9.26
C SER A 129 -18.27 15.98 8.42
N ALA A 130 -18.89 15.56 7.32
CA ALA A 130 -19.87 16.41 6.65
C ALA A 130 -20.99 16.66 7.68
N GLY A 131 -21.10 17.91 8.13
CA GLY A 131 -21.89 18.27 9.30
C GLY A 131 -23.32 17.75 9.25
N LYS A 132 -23.70 16.97 10.25
CA LYS A 132 -25.09 16.86 10.71
C LYS A 132 -25.11 17.23 12.17
N LYS A 133 -25.84 18.30 12.52
CA LYS A 133 -26.06 18.70 13.92
C LYS A 133 -26.69 17.50 14.66
N PRO A 134 -26.08 17.00 15.74
CA PRO A 134 -26.64 15.87 16.48
C PRO A 134 -27.88 16.31 17.25
N SER A 135 -28.94 15.50 17.16
CA SER A 135 -30.12 15.63 18.02
C SER A 135 -29.80 15.14 19.43
N VAL A 136 -30.42 15.78 20.43
CA VAL A 136 -30.14 15.66 21.88
C VAL A 136 -30.22 14.23 22.44
N LYS A 137 -30.76 13.24 21.70
CA LYS A 137 -30.98 11.87 22.18
C LYS A 137 -29.82 10.88 22.02
N GLN A 138 -28.76 11.18 21.26
CA GLN A 138 -27.71 10.18 20.97
C GLN A 138 -26.53 10.16 21.97
N LYS A 139 -26.48 11.09 22.93
CA LYS A 139 -25.31 11.27 23.82
C LYS A 139 -25.07 10.17 24.88
N ALA A 140 -25.93 9.17 24.99
CA ALA A 140 -25.88 8.20 26.09
C ALA A 140 -25.43 6.78 25.70
N ALA A 141 -25.26 6.45 24.42
CA ALA A 141 -25.02 5.07 23.99
C ALA A 141 -23.63 4.79 23.39
N GLU A 142 -22.76 5.79 23.21
CA GLU A 142 -21.49 5.66 22.46
C GLU A 142 -20.23 5.64 23.36
N ALA A 143 -20.37 5.35 24.66
CA ALA A 143 -19.22 5.14 25.53
C ALA A 143 -18.91 3.63 25.61
N GLY A 144 -18.19 3.08 24.63
CA GLY A 144 -17.81 1.67 24.75
C GLY A 144 -16.87 1.09 23.69
N GLU A 145 -17.09 1.36 22.40
CA GLU A 145 -16.26 0.75 21.35
C GLU A 145 -16.06 1.75 20.21
N GLU A 146 -14.82 2.19 20.04
CA GLU A 146 -14.41 2.96 18.88
C GLU A 146 -14.36 2.01 17.68
N ILE A 147 -15.49 1.91 16.97
CA ILE A 147 -15.56 1.15 15.72
C ILE A 147 -14.69 1.89 14.70
N VAL A 148 -13.47 1.40 14.52
CA VAL A 148 -12.59 1.83 13.44
C VAL A 148 -13.21 1.32 12.14
N ASP A 149 -13.92 2.20 11.44
CA ASP A 149 -14.51 1.92 10.15
C ASP A 149 -13.40 1.91 9.09
N ILE A 150 -12.95 0.70 8.73
CA ILE A 150 -11.86 0.45 7.77
C ILE A 150 -12.32 0.72 6.31
N PHE A 151 -13.57 1.16 6.10
CA PHE A 151 -14.14 1.46 4.79
C PHE A 151 -14.98 2.75 4.73
#